data_AF-A0A8S1XZV4-F1
#
_entry.id   AF-A0A8S1XZV4-F1
#
_cell.length_a   1.000
_cell.length_b   1.000
_cell.length_c   1.000
_cell.angle_alpha   90.00
_cell.angle_beta   90.00
_cell.angle_gamma   90.00
#
_symmetry.space_group_name_H-M   'P 1'
#
loop_
_entity.id
_entity.type
_entity.pdbx_description
1 polymer ?
#
loop_
_entity_poly.entity_id
_entity_poly.type
_entity_poly.pdbx_seq_one_letter_code
_entity_poly.pdbx_strand_id
1 'polypeptide(L)'
;MNAMTYQTQQYYSYKDLKSLQEILKIDSIGFFNIYEDEQIIEYQIDRSKCLRLSDLILMINQEFFIISLGQLLGVFLDILRKVISQKIQHNIDHSYLDDNRIWLVFQDPNQCISFEYQTIEYEITFTGYQCELYEEGSETKIPAEQKVQRIIKDILINLKNNNNFINSSERDRILEYIYDPIIQECDKMNIQNTQNLILDILNEFNFNSEEQTITLDKIKIIYDKTNLYLTHINFKKFIENLKGERPFILETFLFYKLKYFQYNQNRIENEFFHSDNNKEIEKGLQTLKSFYEKYQCSFEKNIESIIQTQFENILKEQMENYKFMISEQEKQELITSILNRILNMKLNRYFYNSPHYFLKAQTKQILEYQLNSLSKYSQLITTEEVELLIHQKNYELIQQII
;
A
#
# COMPACT_ATOMS: atom_id res chain seq x y z
N MET A 1 26.57 -6.82 -3.51
CA MET A 1 25.51 -5.99 -2.89
C MET A 1 24.43 -6.92 -2.37
N ASN A 2 24.05 -6.82 -1.09
CA ASN A 2 22.96 -7.61 -0.52
C ASN A 2 21.69 -6.75 -0.48
N ALA A 3 20.98 -6.68 -1.61
CA ALA A 3 19.74 -5.93 -1.75
C ALA A 3 18.56 -6.61 -1.04
N MET A 4 17.59 -5.82 -0.57
CA MET A 4 16.30 -6.38 -0.12
C MET A 4 15.50 -6.82 -1.34
N THR A 5 15.41 -8.14 -1.57
CA THR A 5 14.66 -8.70 -2.70
C THR A 5 13.37 -9.35 -2.22
N TYR A 6 12.24 -8.71 -2.49
CA TYR A 6 10.91 -9.33 -2.34
C TYR A 6 9.94 -8.76 -3.36
N GLN A 7 8.94 -9.55 -3.73
CA GLN A 7 7.84 -9.12 -4.59
C GLN A 7 6.63 -8.79 -3.71
N THR A 8 5.85 -7.80 -4.12
CA THR A 8 4.55 -7.51 -3.52
C THR A 8 3.45 -7.55 -4.57
N GLN A 9 2.23 -7.84 -4.11
CA GLN A 9 1.03 -7.80 -4.91
C GLN A 9 0.13 -6.70 -4.38
N GLN A 10 -0.31 -5.79 -5.24
CA GLN A 10 -1.31 -4.78 -4.91
C GLN A 10 -2.52 -4.93 -5.81
N TYR A 11 -3.69 -4.90 -5.23
CA TYR A 11 -4.96 -5.04 -5.92
C TYR A 11 -5.67 -3.69 -5.88
N TYR A 12 -6.29 -3.23 -6.95
CA TYR A 12 -7.10 -2.01 -6.90
C TYR A 12 -8.39 -2.23 -7.65
N SER A 13 -9.47 -1.63 -7.16
CA SER A 13 -10.69 -1.56 -7.95
C SER A 13 -10.52 -0.60 -9.12
N TYR A 14 -11.30 -0.84 -10.17
CA TYR A 14 -11.42 0.07 -11.28
C TYR A 14 -12.87 0.18 -11.74
N LYS A 15 -13.19 1.25 -12.45
CA LYS A 15 -14.54 1.58 -12.90
C LYS A 15 -14.73 1.31 -14.38
N ASP A 16 -13.83 1.82 -15.21
CA ASP A 16 -13.90 1.76 -16.66
C ASP A 16 -12.65 1.10 -17.22
N LEU A 17 -12.82 -0.09 -17.79
CA LEU A 17 -11.73 -0.91 -18.31
C LEU A 17 -10.97 -0.20 -19.43
N LYS A 18 -11.67 0.49 -20.33
CA LYS A 18 -11.03 1.17 -21.47
C LYS A 18 -10.13 2.29 -20.98
N SER A 19 -10.64 3.16 -20.11
CA SER A 19 -9.87 4.22 -19.48
C SER A 19 -8.69 3.67 -18.68
N LEU A 20 -8.88 2.59 -17.90
CA LEU A 20 -7.79 1.95 -17.18
C LEU A 20 -6.68 1.45 -18.13
N GLN A 21 -7.06 0.77 -19.22
CA GLN A 21 -6.10 0.26 -20.20
C GLN A 21 -5.32 1.39 -20.90
N GLU A 22 -5.98 2.51 -21.21
CA GLU A 22 -5.27 3.69 -21.75
C GLU A 22 -4.30 4.29 -20.73
N ILE A 23 -4.70 4.38 -19.46
CA ILE A 23 -3.81 4.85 -18.38
C ILE A 23 -2.59 3.94 -18.25
N LEU A 24 -2.77 2.61 -18.26
CA LEU A 24 -1.68 1.64 -18.08
C LEU A 24 -0.66 1.63 -19.22
N LYS A 25 -1.03 2.09 -20.42
CA LYS A 25 -0.08 2.31 -21.52
C LYS A 25 0.87 3.48 -21.27
N ILE A 26 0.44 4.43 -20.44
CA ILE A 26 1.16 5.67 -20.13
C ILE A 26 1.91 5.52 -18.80
N ASP A 27 1.28 4.90 -17.81
CA ASP A 27 1.81 4.77 -16.45
C ASP A 27 1.47 3.40 -15.88
N SER A 28 2.48 2.54 -15.78
CA SER A 28 2.35 1.23 -15.16
C SER A 28 3.65 0.83 -14.47
N ILE A 29 3.51 0.00 -13.44
CA ILE A 29 4.64 -0.55 -12.68
C ILE A 29 4.55 -2.06 -12.63
N GLY A 30 5.68 -2.72 -12.87
CA GLY A 30 5.78 -4.18 -12.82
C GLY A 30 4.87 -4.87 -13.84
N PHE A 31 4.37 -6.05 -13.47
CA PHE A 31 3.36 -6.76 -14.25
C PHE A 31 1.97 -6.45 -13.70
N PHE A 32 0.96 -6.44 -14.57
CA PHE A 32 -0.42 -6.29 -14.14
C PHE A 32 -1.35 -7.31 -14.79
N ASN A 33 -2.37 -7.72 -14.04
CA ASN A 33 -3.47 -8.58 -14.49
C ASN A 33 -4.79 -7.88 -14.20
N ILE A 34 -5.73 -7.95 -15.15
CA ILE A 34 -7.07 -7.37 -15.00
C ILE A 34 -8.09 -8.50 -14.87
N TYR A 35 -8.88 -8.45 -13.81
CA TYR A 35 -9.95 -9.39 -13.50
C TYR A 35 -11.28 -8.69 -13.74
N GLU A 36 -11.83 -8.88 -14.93
CA GLU A 36 -13.03 -8.17 -15.39
C GLU A 36 -14.28 -8.48 -14.57
N ASP A 37 -14.46 -9.75 -14.21
CA ASP A 37 -15.61 -10.22 -13.43
C ASP A 37 -15.70 -9.58 -12.04
N GLU A 38 -14.56 -9.18 -11.48
CA GLU A 38 -14.45 -8.59 -10.14
C GLU A 38 -14.16 -7.08 -10.18
N GLN A 39 -13.90 -6.52 -11.35
CA GLN A 39 -13.42 -5.15 -11.57
C GLN A 39 -12.16 -4.82 -10.75
N ILE A 40 -11.21 -5.76 -10.69
CA ILE A 40 -9.94 -5.63 -9.97
C ILE A 40 -8.75 -5.66 -10.93
N ILE A 41 -7.77 -4.80 -10.70
CA ILE A 41 -6.43 -4.91 -11.26
C ILE A 41 -5.45 -5.38 -10.17
N GLU A 42 -4.63 -6.38 -10.48
CA GLU A 42 -3.50 -6.82 -9.66
C GLU A 42 -2.20 -6.30 -10.28
N TYR A 43 -1.38 -5.64 -9.48
CA TYR A 43 0.00 -5.26 -9.79
C TYR A 43 0.95 -6.21 -9.07
N GLN A 44 1.92 -6.79 -9.79
CA GLN A 44 3.02 -7.57 -9.25
C GLN A 44 4.29 -6.71 -9.33
N ILE A 45 4.73 -6.21 -8.18
CA ILE A 45 5.77 -5.18 -8.08
C ILE A 45 7.03 -5.79 -7.45
N ASP A 46 8.16 -5.63 -8.15
CA ASP A 46 9.48 -6.02 -7.64
C ASP A 46 10.04 -4.92 -6.73
N ARG A 47 9.96 -5.11 -5.42
CA ARG A 47 10.38 -4.13 -4.41
C ARG A 47 11.88 -3.96 -4.29
N SER A 48 12.67 -4.79 -5.00
CA SER A 48 14.11 -4.55 -5.12
C SER A 48 14.43 -3.37 -6.05
N LYS A 49 13.51 -3.04 -6.96
CA LYS A 49 13.68 -2.04 -8.02
C LYS A 49 12.83 -0.79 -7.84
N CYS A 50 12.14 -0.67 -6.72
CA CYS A 50 11.30 0.49 -6.46
C CYS A 50 11.07 0.71 -4.97
N LEU A 51 10.76 1.94 -4.62
CA LEU A 51 10.37 2.36 -3.28
C LEU A 51 9.07 3.15 -3.34
N ARG A 52 8.09 2.78 -2.52
CA ARG A 52 6.84 3.55 -2.37
C ARG A 52 7.11 4.79 -1.52
N LEU A 53 6.50 5.91 -1.84
CA LEU A 53 6.74 7.18 -1.15
C LEU A 53 6.46 7.09 0.36
N SER A 54 5.37 6.44 0.76
CA SER A 54 5.06 6.22 2.19
C SER A 54 6.14 5.43 2.95
N ASP A 55 6.81 4.49 2.27
CA ASP A 55 7.91 3.72 2.85
C ASP A 55 9.18 4.57 2.95
N LEU A 56 9.47 5.39 1.94
CA LEU A 56 10.57 6.35 1.98
C LEU A 56 10.40 7.31 3.16
N ILE A 57 9.24 7.93 3.30
CA ILE A 57 8.91 8.85 4.40
C ILE A 57 9.09 8.15 5.75
N LEU A 58 8.61 6.91 5.87
CA LEU A 58 8.80 6.13 7.08
C LEU A 58 10.30 5.90 7.34
N MET A 59 11.06 5.42 6.36
CA MET A 59 12.49 5.15 6.56
C MET A 59 13.27 6.42 6.93
N ILE A 60 12.89 7.58 6.41
CA ILE A 60 13.47 8.89 6.80
C ILE A 60 13.10 9.23 8.25
N ASN A 61 11.81 9.19 8.60
CA ASN A 61 11.33 9.52 9.95
C ASN A 61 11.87 8.60 11.05
N GLN A 62 12.26 7.39 10.66
CA GLN A 62 12.81 6.38 11.55
C GLN A 62 14.35 6.30 11.44
N GLU A 63 14.98 7.21 10.69
CA GLU A 63 16.44 7.33 10.55
C GLU A 63 17.14 6.08 9.97
N PHE A 64 16.39 5.22 9.25
CA PHE A 64 16.93 4.04 8.57
C PHE A 64 17.48 4.35 7.19
N PHE A 65 17.02 5.43 6.57
CA PHE A 65 17.44 5.85 5.25
C PHE A 65 17.82 7.33 5.29
N ILE A 66 19.03 7.63 4.84
CA ILE A 66 19.52 9.00 4.76
C ILE A 66 19.22 9.50 3.34
N ILE A 67 18.28 10.43 3.24
CA ILE A 67 18.03 11.22 2.03
C ILE A 67 18.45 12.67 2.30
N SER A 68 19.04 13.32 1.32
CA SER A 68 19.31 14.76 1.42
C SER A 68 18.03 15.57 1.31
N LEU A 69 18.04 16.79 1.86
CA LEU A 69 16.94 17.72 1.63
C LEU A 69 16.78 18.02 0.13
N GLY A 70 17.89 18.20 -0.60
CA GLY A 70 17.88 18.43 -2.04
C GLY A 70 17.24 17.28 -2.83
N GLN A 71 17.58 16.03 -2.48
CA GLN A 71 17.00 14.82 -3.08
C GLN A 71 15.50 14.74 -2.78
N LEU A 72 15.08 15.02 -1.54
CA LEU A 72 13.66 15.04 -1.19
C LEU A 72 12.89 16.12 -1.96
N LEU A 73 13.46 17.32 -2.11
CA LEU A 73 12.87 18.38 -2.94
C LEU A 73 12.83 17.98 -4.42
N GLY A 74 13.83 17.26 -4.92
CA GLY A 74 13.83 16.65 -6.25
C GLY A 74 12.67 15.68 -6.43
N VAL A 75 12.45 14.78 -5.45
CA VAL A 75 11.29 13.86 -5.44
C VAL A 75 9.98 14.65 -5.51
N PHE A 76 9.82 15.71 -4.71
CA PHE A 76 8.61 16.53 -4.76
C PHE A 76 8.42 17.19 -6.13
N LEU A 77 9.49 17.75 -6.71
CA LEU A 77 9.47 18.37 -8.02
C LEU A 77 9.03 17.38 -9.11
N ASP A 78 9.55 16.15 -9.08
CA ASP A 78 9.25 15.13 -10.07
C ASP A 78 7.81 14.61 -9.94
N ILE A 79 7.30 14.46 -8.71
CA ILE A 79 5.89 14.10 -8.49
C ILE A 79 4.97 15.22 -9.02
N LEU A 80 5.27 16.49 -8.73
CA LEU A 80 4.49 17.62 -9.24
C LEU A 80 4.48 17.64 -10.77
N ARG A 81 5.65 17.47 -11.40
CA ARG A 81 5.79 17.37 -12.86
C ARG A 81 4.97 16.22 -13.44
N LYS A 82 5.01 15.04 -12.82
CA LYS A 82 4.22 13.87 -13.26
C LYS A 82 2.73 14.17 -13.20
N VAL A 83 2.23 14.74 -12.10
CA VAL A 83 0.81 15.12 -11.96
C VAL A 83 0.38 16.13 -13.03
N ILE A 84 1.18 17.18 -13.27
CA ILE A 84 0.93 18.19 -14.31
C ILE A 84 0.90 17.53 -15.69
N SER A 85 1.89 16.69 -16.00
CA SER A 85 2.00 16.00 -17.29
C SER A 85 0.80 15.09 -17.55
N GLN A 86 0.42 14.26 -16.58
CA GLN A 86 -0.75 13.36 -16.68
C GLN A 86 -2.02 14.14 -17.01
N LYS A 87 -2.24 15.28 -16.37
CA LYS A 87 -3.43 16.11 -16.61
C LYS A 87 -3.39 16.83 -17.96
N ILE A 88 -2.28 17.50 -18.29
CA ILE A 88 -2.20 18.37 -19.48
C ILE A 88 -2.02 17.55 -20.76
N GLN A 89 -1.16 16.53 -20.74
CA GLN A 89 -0.78 15.78 -21.95
C GLN A 89 -1.70 14.60 -22.21
N HIS A 90 -2.21 13.97 -21.15
CA HIS A 90 -2.96 12.72 -21.26
C HIS A 90 -4.42 12.82 -20.79
N ASN A 91 -4.84 13.97 -20.26
CA ASN A 91 -6.19 14.17 -19.70
C ASN A 91 -6.54 13.13 -18.62
N ILE A 92 -5.54 12.73 -17.82
CA ILE A 92 -5.68 11.78 -16.71
C ILE A 92 -5.65 12.57 -15.40
N ASP A 93 -6.71 12.45 -14.59
CA ASP A 93 -6.72 12.93 -13.21
C ASP A 93 -6.75 11.75 -12.23
N HIS A 94 -5.80 11.71 -11.31
CA HIS A 94 -5.68 10.66 -10.32
C HIS A 94 -6.45 11.02 -9.04
N SER A 95 -7.78 10.91 -9.09
CA SER A 95 -8.65 11.31 -7.97
C SER A 95 -8.46 10.51 -6.67
N TYR A 96 -7.70 9.41 -6.70
CA TYR A 96 -7.38 8.56 -5.53
C TYR A 96 -5.92 8.69 -5.05
N LEU A 97 -5.17 9.70 -5.53
CA LEU A 97 -3.73 9.77 -5.27
C LEU A 97 -3.44 9.93 -3.78
N ASP A 98 -2.52 9.13 -3.25
CA ASP A 98 -1.94 9.25 -1.91
C ASP A 98 -0.48 8.79 -1.92
N ASP A 99 0.20 8.90 -0.79
CA ASP A 99 1.59 8.49 -0.63
C ASP A 99 1.83 6.97 -0.78
N ASN A 100 0.79 6.14 -0.69
CA ASN A 100 0.86 4.70 -0.92
C ASN A 100 0.69 4.30 -2.39
N ARG A 101 0.32 5.26 -3.24
CA ARG A 101 0.12 5.08 -4.68
C ARG A 101 1.22 5.70 -5.52
N ILE A 102 2.18 6.37 -4.89
CA ILE A 102 3.34 6.97 -5.54
C ILE A 102 4.53 6.04 -5.38
N TRP A 103 5.11 5.66 -6.51
CA TRP A 103 6.26 4.77 -6.59
C TRP A 103 7.45 5.46 -7.24
N LEU A 104 8.62 5.33 -6.61
CA LEU A 104 9.92 5.69 -7.16
C LEU A 104 10.52 4.40 -7.73
N VAL A 105 10.50 4.26 -9.07
CA VAL A 105 11.03 3.08 -9.78
C VAL A 105 12.46 3.36 -10.21
N PHE A 106 13.41 2.56 -9.74
CA PHE A 106 14.83 2.79 -10.00
C PHE A 106 15.16 2.55 -11.48
N GLN A 107 15.89 3.48 -12.07
CA GLN A 107 16.27 3.41 -13.48
C GLN A 107 17.44 2.46 -13.71
N ASP A 108 18.41 2.42 -12.79
CA ASP A 108 19.51 1.46 -12.83
C ASP A 108 19.05 0.12 -12.21
N PRO A 109 19.06 -0.99 -12.96
CA PRO A 109 18.71 -2.31 -12.43
C PRO A 109 19.67 -2.81 -11.34
N ASN A 110 20.83 -2.17 -11.17
CA ASN A 110 21.76 -2.45 -10.07
C ASN A 110 21.51 -1.57 -8.84
N GLN A 111 20.74 -0.49 -8.97
CA GLN A 111 20.30 0.29 -7.81
C GLN A 111 19.21 -0.47 -7.06
N CYS A 112 19.35 -0.48 -5.74
CA CYS A 112 18.42 -1.14 -4.84
C CYS A 112 18.30 -0.34 -3.54
N ILE A 113 17.21 -0.52 -2.79
CA ILE A 113 17.11 0.08 -1.44
C ILE A 113 18.26 -0.45 -0.58
N SER A 114 19.09 0.45 -0.07
CA SER A 114 20.17 0.15 0.85
C SER A 114 20.14 1.11 2.05
N PHE A 115 20.84 0.75 3.13
CA PHE A 115 20.98 1.59 4.33
C PHE A 115 22.13 2.59 4.20
N GLU A 116 22.92 2.50 3.13
CA GLU A 116 24.00 3.42 2.85
C GLU A 116 23.44 4.61 2.08
N TYR A 117 24.10 5.75 2.24
CA TYR A 117 23.78 6.91 1.42
C TYR A 117 24.01 6.56 -0.05
N GLN A 118 22.98 6.73 -0.86
CA GLN A 118 23.04 6.53 -2.30
C GLN A 118 22.19 7.59 -2.99
N THR A 119 22.70 8.12 -4.08
CA THR A 119 21.86 8.86 -5.02
C THR A 119 20.96 7.86 -5.72
N ILE A 120 19.65 8.08 -5.64
CA ILE A 120 18.66 7.23 -6.28
C ILE A 120 18.26 7.89 -7.59
N GLU A 121 18.49 7.21 -8.71
CA GLU A 121 17.94 7.58 -10.01
C GLU A 121 16.62 6.84 -10.21
N TYR A 122 15.52 7.57 -10.37
CA TYR A 122 14.19 6.99 -10.41
C TYR A 122 13.28 7.64 -11.44
N GLU A 123 12.22 6.93 -11.80
CA GLU A 123 11.00 7.45 -12.41
C GLU A 123 9.85 7.43 -11.39
N ILE A 124 8.93 8.39 -11.50
CA ILE A 124 7.68 8.40 -10.73
C ILE A 124 6.58 7.67 -11.51
N THR A 125 5.97 6.67 -10.86
CA THR A 125 4.84 5.91 -11.38
C THR A 125 3.70 5.92 -10.37
N PHE A 126 2.45 5.93 -10.83
CA PHE A 126 1.27 5.84 -9.96
C PHE A 126 0.52 4.52 -10.07
N THR A 127 -0.17 4.11 -9.00
CA THR A 127 -1.10 2.97 -8.98
C THR A 127 -2.48 3.36 -8.45
N GLY A 128 -3.53 2.63 -8.84
CA GLY A 128 -4.86 2.78 -8.23
C GLY A 128 -5.65 4.02 -8.68
N TYR A 129 -5.59 4.37 -9.97
CA TYR A 129 -6.24 5.54 -10.57
C TYR A 129 -7.76 5.64 -10.43
N GLN A 130 -8.49 4.52 -10.33
CA GLN A 130 -9.96 4.47 -10.38
C GLN A 130 -10.58 3.80 -9.13
N CYS A 131 -9.86 3.77 -8.01
CA CYS A 131 -10.12 2.95 -6.83
C CYS A 131 -11.41 3.31 -6.05
N GLU A 132 -12.60 3.09 -6.64
CA GLU A 132 -13.91 3.44 -6.06
C GLU A 132 -14.25 2.62 -4.82
N LEU A 133 -13.86 1.34 -4.78
CA LEU A 133 -14.04 0.53 -3.57
C LEU A 133 -13.23 1.14 -2.41
N TYR A 134 -13.84 1.21 -1.23
CA TYR A 134 -13.37 1.79 0.04
C TYR A 134 -13.32 3.32 0.14
N GLU A 135 -13.29 4.04 -0.99
CA GLU A 135 -13.11 5.51 -1.00
C GLU A 135 -14.37 6.29 -1.44
N GLU A 136 -15.51 5.62 -1.63
CA GLU A 136 -16.83 6.24 -1.83
C GLU A 136 -17.28 7.12 -0.64
N GLY A 137 -16.69 6.93 0.55
CA GLY A 137 -17.18 7.48 1.82
C GLY A 137 -16.71 8.89 2.19
N SER A 138 -15.83 9.56 1.44
CA SER A 138 -15.38 10.92 1.79
C SER A 138 -15.63 11.96 0.69
N GLU A 139 -16.18 13.07 1.17
CA GLU A 139 -16.63 14.26 0.47
C GLU A 139 -15.62 14.80 -0.55
N THR A 140 -16.13 15.14 -1.74
CA THR A 140 -15.42 15.83 -2.84
C THR A 140 -14.22 15.04 -3.41
N LYS A 141 -14.33 14.58 -4.67
CA LYS A 141 -13.16 14.10 -5.42
C LYS A 141 -12.17 15.25 -5.57
N ILE A 142 -11.19 15.29 -4.68
CA ILE A 142 -10.14 16.31 -4.67
C ILE A 142 -9.20 16.02 -5.86
N PRO A 143 -8.92 17.01 -6.73
CA PRO A 143 -8.02 16.83 -7.87
C PRO A 143 -6.64 16.37 -7.42
N ALA A 144 -5.96 15.56 -8.25
CA ALA A 144 -4.62 15.06 -7.94
C ALA A 144 -3.63 16.18 -7.60
N GLU A 145 -3.78 17.34 -8.23
CA GLU A 145 -2.97 18.55 -7.97
C GLU A 145 -3.04 19.04 -6.53
N GLN A 146 -4.22 19.00 -5.92
CA GLN A 146 -4.39 19.40 -4.52
C GLN A 146 -3.90 18.28 -3.59
N LYS A 147 -4.12 17.01 -3.97
CA LYS A 147 -3.63 15.87 -3.17
C LYS A 147 -2.12 15.84 -3.07
N VAL A 148 -1.39 16.04 -4.17
CA VAL A 148 0.08 16.06 -4.15
C VAL A 148 0.61 17.22 -3.29
N GLN A 149 0.01 18.41 -3.36
CA GLN A 149 0.40 19.54 -2.52
C GLN A 149 0.16 19.26 -1.03
N ARG A 150 -0.94 18.58 -0.68
CA ARG A 150 -1.19 18.12 0.70
C ARG A 150 -0.16 17.09 1.16
N ILE A 151 0.16 16.10 0.32
CA ILE A 151 1.19 15.10 0.63
C ILE A 151 2.53 15.79 0.93
N ILE A 152 2.97 16.70 0.04
CA ILE A 152 4.22 17.45 0.21
C ILE A 152 4.19 18.26 1.52
N LYS A 153 3.10 19.00 1.76
CA LYS A 153 2.91 19.78 2.98
C LYS A 153 3.01 18.91 4.24
N ASP A 154 2.31 17.79 4.27
CA ASP A 154 2.27 16.90 5.44
C ASP A 154 3.65 16.32 5.74
N ILE A 155 4.41 15.94 4.69
CA ILE A 155 5.79 15.47 4.83
C ILE A 155 6.67 16.58 5.41
N LEU A 156 6.62 17.79 4.85
CA LEU A 156 7.44 18.91 5.31
C LEU A 156 7.12 19.32 6.74
N ILE A 157 5.85 19.35 7.14
CA ILE A 157 5.43 19.63 8.52
C ILE A 157 5.98 18.56 9.47
N ASN A 158 5.85 17.29 9.10
CA ASN A 158 6.33 16.18 9.92
C ASN A 158 7.86 16.26 10.12
N LEU A 159 8.60 16.51 9.04
CA LEU A 159 10.06 16.69 9.10
C LEU A 159 10.45 17.96 9.86
N LYS A 160 9.69 19.06 9.73
CA LYS A 160 9.91 20.30 10.50
C LYS A 160 9.85 20.06 12.00
N ASN A 161 8.89 19.24 12.43
CA ASN A 161 8.63 18.99 13.84
C ASN A 161 9.59 17.95 14.45
N ASN A 162 10.09 17.01 13.65
CA ASN A 162 10.89 15.88 14.14
C ASN A 162 12.40 16.03 13.92
N ASN A 163 12.86 16.93 13.04
CA ASN A 163 14.29 17.06 12.76
C ASN A 163 15.04 17.76 13.91
N ASN A 164 16.06 17.07 14.43
CA ASN A 164 17.04 17.65 15.36
C ASN A 164 18.14 18.35 14.56
N PHE A 165 18.10 19.68 14.50
CA PHE A 165 19.16 20.46 13.88
C PHE A 165 20.28 20.73 14.89
N ILE A 166 21.53 20.46 14.50
CA ILE A 166 22.71 20.64 15.37
C ILE A 166 23.00 22.14 15.62
N ASN A 167 22.61 23.02 14.68
CA ASN A 167 22.85 24.46 14.75
C ASN A 167 21.54 25.26 14.58
N SER A 168 21.26 26.17 15.52
CA SER A 168 20.03 26.96 15.54
C SER A 168 19.94 27.98 14.39
N SER A 169 21.04 28.61 13.98
CA SER A 169 20.99 29.62 12.91
C SER A 169 20.75 29.00 11.53
N GLU A 170 21.30 27.81 11.29
CA GLU A 170 21.07 27.05 10.06
C GLU A 170 19.68 26.41 10.04
N ARG A 171 19.17 26.00 11.21
CA ARG A 171 17.77 25.60 11.37
C ARG A 171 16.84 26.72 10.92
N ASP A 172 16.99 27.91 11.50
CA ASP A 172 16.11 29.05 11.22
C ASP A 172 16.14 29.39 9.73
N ARG A 173 17.34 29.37 9.11
CA ARG A 173 17.48 29.55 7.66
C ARG A 173 16.74 28.48 6.85
N ILE A 174 16.86 27.20 7.19
CA ILE A 174 16.17 26.13 6.44
C ILE A 174 14.65 26.23 6.62
N LEU A 175 14.19 26.60 7.81
CA LEU A 175 12.76 26.78 8.07
C LEU A 175 12.20 27.96 7.30
N GLU A 176 12.85 29.12 7.40
CA GLU A 176 12.39 30.39 6.81
C GLU A 176 12.47 30.39 5.27
N TYR A 177 13.54 29.84 4.69
CA TYR A 177 13.80 29.95 3.25
C TYR A 177 13.43 28.71 2.45
N ILE A 178 13.17 27.55 3.09
CA ILE A 178 12.82 26.32 2.37
C ILE A 178 11.47 25.77 2.82
N TYR A 179 11.32 25.42 4.11
CA TYR A 179 10.14 24.67 4.55
C TYR A 179 8.88 25.54 4.55
N ASP A 180 8.94 26.72 5.17
CA ASP A 180 7.78 27.60 5.32
C ASP A 180 7.27 28.14 3.98
N PRO A 181 8.13 28.57 3.04
CA PRO A 181 7.67 29.00 1.71
C PRO A 181 6.93 27.89 0.95
N ILE A 182 7.45 26.65 0.96
CA ILE A 182 6.81 25.54 0.24
C ILE A 182 5.47 25.18 0.90
N ILE A 183 5.42 25.10 2.24
CA ILE A 183 4.19 24.84 2.99
C ILE A 183 3.13 25.90 2.67
N GLN A 184 3.50 27.18 2.69
CA GLN A 184 2.60 28.29 2.40
C GLN A 184 2.12 28.27 0.94
N GLU A 185 2.95 27.89 -0.02
CA GLU A 185 2.53 27.79 -1.42
C GLU A 185 1.59 26.59 -1.64
N CYS A 186 1.84 25.45 -0.99
CA CYS A 186 0.94 24.30 -1.00
C CYS A 186 -0.45 24.65 -0.44
N ASP A 187 -0.54 25.57 0.54
CA ASP A 187 -1.82 26.06 1.07
C ASP A 187 -2.62 26.90 0.06
N LYS A 188 -1.96 27.50 -0.93
CA LYS A 188 -2.62 28.23 -2.03
C LYS A 188 -3.17 27.30 -3.10
N MET A 189 -2.84 26.01 -3.03
CA MET A 189 -3.33 24.96 -3.95
C MET A 189 -3.01 25.22 -5.43
N ASN A 190 -1.92 25.95 -5.72
CA ASN A 190 -1.43 26.18 -7.07
C ASN A 190 -0.20 25.30 -7.35
N ILE A 191 -0.42 24.23 -8.12
CA ILE A 191 0.63 23.24 -8.41
C ILE A 191 1.80 23.83 -9.21
N GLN A 192 1.53 24.75 -10.15
CA GLN A 192 2.58 25.35 -11.00
C GLN A 192 3.47 26.28 -10.19
N ASN A 193 2.89 27.09 -9.30
CA ASN A 193 3.66 27.96 -8.43
C ASN A 193 4.49 27.14 -7.44
N THR A 194 3.91 26.09 -6.85
CA THR A 194 4.64 25.18 -5.95
C THR A 194 5.81 24.53 -6.68
N GLN A 195 5.61 24.06 -7.92
CA GLN A 195 6.66 23.49 -8.76
C GLN A 195 7.79 24.50 -9.01
N ASN A 196 7.44 25.74 -9.40
CA ASN A 196 8.42 26.78 -9.70
C ASN A 196 9.20 27.18 -8.44
N LEU A 197 8.53 27.33 -7.30
CA LEU A 197 9.17 27.66 -6.03
C LEU A 197 10.19 26.59 -5.60
N ILE A 198 9.84 25.31 -5.71
CA ILE A 198 10.77 24.22 -5.40
C ILE A 198 11.98 24.25 -6.34
N LEU A 199 11.76 24.51 -7.65
CA LEU A 199 12.84 24.63 -8.62
C LEU A 199 13.76 25.81 -8.30
N ASP A 200 13.20 26.97 -7.92
CA ASP A 200 13.97 28.15 -7.55
C ASP A 200 14.81 27.89 -6.30
N ILE A 201 14.26 27.23 -5.29
CA ILE A 201 15.00 26.81 -4.08
C ILE A 201 16.14 25.86 -4.43
N LEU A 202 15.89 24.86 -5.29
CA LEU A 202 16.94 23.92 -5.73
C LEU A 202 18.12 24.65 -6.39
N ASN A 203 17.83 25.67 -7.19
CA ASN A 203 18.84 26.47 -7.87
C ASN A 203 19.55 27.45 -6.91
N GLU A 204 18.81 28.17 -6.06
CA GLU A 204 19.37 29.15 -5.13
C GLU A 204 20.36 28.51 -4.15
N PHE A 205 20.01 27.34 -3.63
CA PHE A 205 20.85 26.58 -2.70
C PHE A 205 21.85 25.66 -3.41
N ASN A 206 21.90 25.68 -4.74
CA ASN A 206 22.76 24.82 -5.57
C ASN A 206 22.74 23.33 -5.16
N PHE A 207 21.55 22.82 -4.82
CA PHE A 207 21.34 21.40 -4.50
C PHE A 207 21.65 20.48 -5.70
N ASN A 208 21.85 21.06 -6.88
CA ASN A 208 22.30 20.38 -8.08
C ASN A 208 23.79 19.97 -8.03
N SER A 209 24.54 20.42 -7.01
CA SER A 209 25.93 20.04 -6.78
C SER A 209 26.06 19.00 -5.67
N GLU A 210 26.71 17.88 -5.96
CA GLU A 210 26.85 16.73 -5.06
C GLU A 210 27.59 17.12 -3.75
N GLU A 211 28.62 17.96 -3.84
CA GLU A 211 29.41 18.42 -2.68
C GLU A 211 28.63 19.31 -1.69
N GLN A 212 27.75 20.21 -2.17
CA GLN A 212 26.97 21.07 -1.27
C GLN A 212 25.80 20.32 -0.63
N THR A 213 25.20 19.39 -1.37
CA THR A 213 24.18 18.47 -0.85
C THR A 213 24.73 17.69 0.35
N ILE A 214 25.89 17.06 0.18
CA ILE A 214 26.59 16.32 1.24
C ILE A 214 26.95 17.23 2.42
N THR A 215 27.30 18.50 2.18
CA THR A 215 27.71 19.44 3.24
C THR A 215 26.54 19.91 4.10
N LEU A 216 25.42 20.28 3.49
CA LEU A 216 24.19 20.66 4.22
C LEU A 216 23.57 19.48 4.98
N ASP A 217 23.76 18.24 4.50
CA ASP A 217 23.30 17.03 5.18
C ASP A 217 24.20 16.60 6.35
N LYS A 218 25.53 16.72 6.21
CA LYS A 218 26.48 16.44 7.30
C LYS A 218 26.26 17.34 8.53
N ILE A 219 25.69 18.52 8.30
CA ILE A 219 25.33 19.49 9.35
C ILE A 219 24.07 19.06 10.12
N LYS A 220 23.21 18.20 9.54
CA LYS A 220 21.98 17.71 10.17
C LYS A 220 22.17 16.42 10.97
N ILE A 221 23.20 15.63 10.67
CA ILE A 221 23.26 14.23 11.09
C ILE A 221 24.66 13.87 11.61
N ILE A 222 24.80 13.83 12.94
CA ILE A 222 25.83 13.03 13.61
C ILE A 222 25.13 11.75 14.09
N TYR A 223 24.92 10.80 13.18
CA TYR A 223 24.51 9.46 13.60
C TYR A 223 25.73 8.66 14.04
N ASP A 224 25.59 7.92 15.14
CA ASP A 224 26.51 6.84 15.46
C ASP A 224 26.40 5.76 14.37
N LYS A 225 27.36 5.80 13.44
CA LYS A 225 27.46 4.83 12.33
C LYS A 225 27.52 3.39 12.82
N THR A 226 27.97 3.15 14.05
CA THR A 226 28.04 1.82 14.66
C THR A 226 26.65 1.22 14.88
N ASN A 227 25.68 2.05 15.29
CA ASN A 227 24.29 1.63 15.44
C ASN A 227 23.63 1.33 14.09
N LEU A 228 23.90 2.15 13.06
CA LEU A 228 23.37 1.91 11.71
C LEU A 228 23.88 0.59 11.11
N TYR A 229 25.16 0.26 11.34
CA TYR A 229 25.73 -1.01 10.87
C TYR A 229 25.06 -2.23 11.53
N LEU A 230 24.86 -2.20 12.85
CA LEU A 230 24.15 -3.27 13.56
C LEU A 230 22.69 -3.37 13.11
N THR A 231 22.04 -2.24 12.89
CA THR A 231 20.68 -2.15 12.34
C THR A 231 20.58 -2.80 10.96
N HIS A 232 21.53 -2.48 10.06
CA HIS A 232 21.60 -3.09 8.73
C HIS A 232 21.67 -4.62 8.85
N ILE A 233 22.56 -5.15 9.70
CA ILE A 233 22.70 -6.60 9.88
C ILE A 233 21.41 -7.22 10.42
N ASN A 234 20.78 -6.60 11.41
CA ASN A 234 19.57 -7.13 12.02
C ASN A 234 18.38 -7.09 11.07
N PHE A 235 18.25 -6.04 10.27
CA PHE A 235 17.20 -5.93 9.26
C PHE A 235 17.42 -6.90 8.10
N LYS A 236 18.67 -7.07 7.66
CA LYS A 236 19.01 -8.06 6.63
C LYS A 236 18.69 -9.48 7.10
N LYS A 237 19.13 -9.86 8.31
CA LYS A 237 18.78 -11.15 8.92
C LYS A 237 17.27 -11.34 9.04
N PHE A 238 16.54 -10.27 9.36
CA PHE A 238 15.09 -10.29 9.45
C PHE A 238 14.42 -10.58 8.10
N ILE A 239 14.81 -9.86 7.03
CA ILE A 239 14.34 -10.14 5.66
C ILE A 239 14.63 -11.59 5.27
N GLU A 240 15.84 -12.08 5.55
CA GLU A 240 16.22 -13.47 5.25
C GLU A 240 15.37 -14.49 6.02
N ASN A 241 15.06 -14.23 7.28
CA ASN A 241 14.22 -15.10 8.12
C ASN A 241 12.74 -15.07 7.75
N LEU A 242 12.25 -14.00 7.11
CA LEU A 242 10.85 -13.89 6.69
C LEU A 242 10.57 -14.43 5.29
N LYS A 243 11.57 -15.02 4.61
CA LYS A 243 11.38 -15.67 3.32
C LYS A 243 10.34 -16.79 3.45
N GLY A 244 9.25 -16.69 2.69
CA GLY A 244 8.15 -17.66 2.68
C GLY A 244 6.84 -17.17 3.31
N GLU A 245 6.87 -16.02 4.01
CA GLU A 245 5.63 -15.36 4.43
C GLU A 245 4.89 -14.73 3.24
N ARG A 246 3.56 -14.58 3.35
CA ARG A 246 2.78 -13.91 2.30
C ARG A 246 3.26 -12.45 2.15
N PRO A 247 3.32 -11.89 0.92
CA PRO A 247 3.89 -10.55 0.70
C PRO A 247 3.31 -9.43 1.59
N PHE A 248 2.00 -9.41 1.82
CA PHE A 248 1.34 -8.42 2.68
C PHE A 248 1.71 -8.55 4.17
N ILE A 249 1.90 -9.79 4.63
CA ILE A 249 2.31 -10.12 5.99
C ILE A 249 3.75 -9.66 6.19
N LEU A 250 4.61 -9.97 5.22
CA LEU A 250 6.00 -9.53 5.17
C LEU A 250 6.11 -8.00 5.25
N GLU A 251 5.33 -7.26 4.45
CA GLU A 251 5.32 -5.80 4.49
C GLU A 251 4.89 -5.23 5.86
N THR A 252 3.86 -5.82 6.48
CA THR A 252 3.41 -5.44 7.82
C THR A 252 4.47 -5.72 8.88
N PHE A 253 5.15 -6.86 8.76
CA PHE A 253 6.24 -7.23 9.66
C PHE A 253 7.44 -6.30 9.51
N LEU A 254 7.79 -5.93 8.28
CA LEU A 254 8.83 -4.93 8.01
C LEU A 254 8.48 -3.59 8.66
N PHE A 255 7.24 -3.14 8.49
CA PHE A 255 6.74 -1.91 9.10
C PHE A 255 6.84 -1.92 10.63
N TYR A 256 6.37 -3.00 11.28
CA TYR A 256 6.47 -3.15 12.73
C TYR A 256 7.92 -3.19 13.22
N LYS A 257 8.77 -3.92 12.50
CA LYS A 257 10.19 -4.06 12.82
C LYS A 257 10.92 -2.71 12.76
N LEU A 258 10.68 -1.92 11.71
CA LEU A 258 11.21 -0.55 11.59
C LEU A 258 10.77 0.30 12.79
N LYS A 259 9.46 0.33 13.09
CA LYS A 259 8.92 1.10 14.23
C LYS A 259 9.48 0.68 15.58
N TYR A 260 9.53 -0.62 15.84
CA TYR A 260 10.06 -1.16 17.08
C TYR A 260 11.55 -0.84 17.25
N PHE A 261 12.31 -0.84 16.16
CA PHE A 261 13.72 -0.45 16.19
C PHE A 261 13.91 1.02 16.54
N GLN A 262 13.11 1.96 16.01
CA GLN A 262 13.17 3.36 16.44
C GLN A 262 12.87 3.51 17.94
N TYR A 263 11.82 2.82 18.43
CA TYR A 263 11.50 2.82 19.85
C TYR A 263 12.68 2.35 20.71
N ASN A 264 13.43 1.36 20.23
CA ASN A 264 14.62 0.89 20.92
C ASN A 264 15.83 1.82 20.73
N GLN A 265 15.98 2.50 19.60
CA GLN A 265 17.01 3.54 19.43
C GLN A 265 16.91 4.62 20.50
N ASN A 266 15.69 5.08 20.76
CA ASN A 266 15.40 6.03 21.83
C ASN A 266 15.63 5.46 23.24
N ARG A 267 15.71 4.13 23.40
CA ARG A 267 16.01 3.47 24.68
C ARG A 267 17.48 3.16 24.90
N ILE A 268 18.31 3.05 23.85
CA ILE A 268 19.76 2.76 23.99
C ILE A 268 20.51 3.93 24.63
N GLU A 269 19.94 5.14 24.64
CA GLU A 269 20.41 6.20 25.55
C GLU A 269 20.36 5.78 27.03
N ASN A 270 19.66 4.69 27.36
CA ASN A 270 19.59 4.01 28.66
C ASN A 270 19.81 2.49 28.53
N GLU A 271 21.07 2.08 28.53
CA GLU A 271 21.60 0.72 28.84
C GLU A 271 21.44 -0.43 27.80
N PHE A 272 22.57 -1.15 27.68
CA PHE A 272 22.86 -2.41 27.00
C PHE A 272 21.77 -3.13 26.18
N PHE A 273 22.05 -3.29 24.89
CA PHE A 273 21.40 -4.26 24.02
C PHE A 273 21.64 -5.70 24.50
N HIS A 274 20.62 -6.31 25.12
CA HIS A 274 20.62 -7.74 25.40
C HIS A 274 19.99 -8.56 24.26
N SER A 275 20.45 -9.80 24.13
CA SER A 275 20.07 -10.80 23.13
C SER A 275 18.59 -11.23 23.14
N ASP A 276 17.78 -10.72 24.06
CA ASP A 276 16.33 -11.00 24.15
C ASP A 276 15.49 -10.21 23.12
N ASN A 277 16.09 -9.27 22.39
CA ASN A 277 15.37 -8.44 21.41
C ASN A 277 14.77 -9.24 20.25
N ASN A 278 15.43 -10.32 19.81
CA ASN A 278 14.87 -11.17 18.75
C ASN A 278 13.59 -11.88 19.21
N LYS A 279 13.48 -12.22 20.50
CA LYS A 279 12.29 -12.88 21.06
C LYS A 279 11.09 -11.94 21.16
N GLU A 280 11.29 -10.69 21.56
CA GLU A 280 10.19 -9.69 21.59
C GLU A 280 9.70 -9.35 20.18
N ILE A 281 10.61 -9.29 19.21
CA ILE A 281 10.22 -9.16 17.80
C ILE A 281 9.43 -10.39 17.35
N GLU A 282 9.93 -11.60 17.61
CA GLU A 282 9.23 -12.85 17.27
C GLU A 282 7.84 -12.93 17.92
N LYS A 283 7.70 -12.45 19.16
CA LYS A 283 6.42 -12.33 19.86
C LYS A 283 5.49 -11.30 19.22
N GLY A 284 6.02 -10.14 18.81
CA GLY A 284 5.28 -9.15 18.03
C GLY A 284 4.81 -9.71 16.68
N LEU A 285 5.65 -10.49 16.00
CA LEU A 285 5.31 -11.20 14.77
C LEU A 285 4.18 -12.21 14.99
N GLN A 286 4.31 -13.06 16.00
CA GLN A 286 3.27 -14.02 16.38
C GLN A 286 1.96 -13.32 16.73
N THR A 287 2.02 -12.19 17.43
CA THR A 287 0.84 -11.38 17.79
C THR A 287 0.17 -10.84 16.53
N LEU A 288 0.91 -10.24 15.61
CA LEU A 288 0.36 -9.71 14.36
C LEU A 288 -0.17 -10.82 13.45
N LYS A 289 0.54 -11.94 13.34
CA LYS A 289 0.07 -13.13 12.62
C LYS A 289 -1.25 -13.63 13.18
N SER A 290 -1.30 -13.82 14.49
CA SER A 290 -2.52 -14.26 15.18
C SER A 290 -3.68 -13.28 15.03
N PHE A 291 -3.39 -11.97 14.96
CA PHE A 291 -4.38 -10.95 14.69
C PHE A 291 -4.95 -11.08 13.27
N TYR A 292 -4.09 -11.23 12.25
CA TYR A 292 -4.52 -11.45 10.87
C TYR A 292 -5.31 -12.75 10.73
N GLU A 293 -4.84 -13.84 11.33
CA GLU A 293 -5.53 -15.13 11.33
C GLU A 293 -6.91 -15.02 12.01
N LYS A 294 -6.99 -14.32 13.15
CA LYS A 294 -8.26 -14.07 13.85
C LYS A 294 -9.20 -13.21 13.02
N TYR A 295 -8.70 -12.17 12.37
CA TYR A 295 -9.49 -11.32 11.50
C TYR A 295 -10.00 -12.09 10.28
N GLN A 296 -9.13 -12.83 9.61
CA GLN A 296 -9.48 -13.69 8.47
C GLN A 296 -10.52 -14.73 8.88
N CYS A 297 -10.34 -15.41 10.02
CA CYS A 297 -11.30 -16.37 10.55
C CYS A 297 -12.64 -15.73 10.91
N SER A 298 -12.63 -14.52 11.48
CA SER A 298 -13.86 -13.77 11.74
C SER A 298 -14.59 -13.45 10.44
N PHE A 299 -13.87 -12.98 9.43
CA PHE A 299 -14.43 -12.71 8.11
C PHE A 299 -15.02 -13.98 7.47
N GLU A 300 -14.27 -15.08 7.45
CA GLU A 300 -14.70 -16.39 6.94
C GLU A 300 -16.00 -16.87 7.60
N LYS A 301 -16.12 -16.78 8.92
CA LYS A 301 -17.35 -17.15 9.64
C LYS A 301 -18.55 -16.28 9.29
N ASN A 302 -18.35 -14.97 9.17
CA ASN A 302 -19.44 -14.05 8.85
C ASN A 302 -19.92 -14.24 7.41
N ILE A 303 -18.99 -14.42 6.46
CA ILE A 303 -19.36 -14.63 5.06
C ILE A 303 -20.01 -16.01 4.86
N GLU A 304 -19.55 -17.05 5.57
CA GLU A 304 -20.20 -18.37 5.58
C GLU A 304 -21.66 -18.26 6.05
N SER A 305 -21.94 -17.53 7.13
CA SER A 305 -23.31 -17.31 7.62
C SER A 305 -24.19 -16.57 6.60
N ILE A 306 -23.64 -15.59 5.88
CA ILE A 306 -24.35 -14.86 4.83
C ILE A 306 -24.65 -15.81 3.65
N ILE A 307 -23.67 -16.60 3.21
CA ILE A 307 -23.83 -17.58 2.13
C ILE A 307 -24.88 -18.61 2.51
N GLN A 308 -24.83 -19.16 3.72
CA GLN A 308 -25.83 -20.11 4.22
C GLN A 308 -27.24 -19.53 4.12
N THR A 309 -27.43 -18.29 4.61
CA THR A 309 -28.72 -17.61 4.57
C THR A 309 -29.19 -17.37 3.13
N GLN A 310 -28.31 -16.92 2.24
CA GLN A 310 -28.63 -16.69 0.83
C GLN A 310 -28.98 -17.99 0.11
N PHE A 311 -28.19 -19.04 0.34
CA PHE A 311 -28.39 -20.36 -0.23
C PHE A 311 -29.73 -20.96 0.21
N GLU A 312 -30.06 -20.92 1.50
CA GLU A 312 -31.33 -21.43 2.02
C GLU A 312 -32.54 -20.70 1.41
N ASN A 313 -32.44 -19.37 1.25
CA ASN A 313 -33.50 -18.58 0.64
C ASN A 313 -33.70 -18.93 -0.84
N ILE A 314 -32.62 -18.95 -1.63
CA ILE A 314 -32.67 -19.29 -3.07
C ILE A 314 -33.17 -20.73 -3.25
N LEU A 315 -32.66 -21.66 -2.44
CA LEU A 315 -33.05 -23.06 -2.52
C LEU A 315 -34.54 -23.25 -2.21
N LYS A 316 -35.05 -22.56 -1.19
CA LYS A 316 -36.47 -22.62 -0.84
C LYS A 316 -37.36 -22.15 -2.00
N GLU A 317 -37.03 -21.02 -2.62
CA GLU A 317 -37.75 -20.51 -3.80
C GLU A 317 -37.70 -21.48 -4.98
N GLN A 318 -36.55 -22.11 -5.23
CA GLN A 318 -36.39 -23.04 -6.34
C GLN A 318 -37.05 -24.40 -6.07
N MET A 319 -37.04 -24.90 -4.83
CA MET A 319 -37.69 -26.17 -4.48
C MET A 319 -39.21 -26.10 -4.61
N GLU A 320 -39.83 -24.93 -4.40
CA GLU A 320 -41.25 -24.70 -4.70
C GLU A 320 -41.56 -24.98 -6.18
N ASN A 321 -40.60 -24.74 -7.09
CA ASN A 321 -40.76 -24.90 -8.52
C ASN A 321 -40.43 -26.32 -9.04
N TYR A 322 -39.39 -26.98 -8.51
CA TYR A 322 -38.84 -28.19 -9.14
C TYR A 322 -39.09 -29.53 -8.41
N LYS A 323 -39.60 -29.52 -7.18
CA LYS A 323 -40.06 -30.74 -6.44
C LYS A 323 -39.04 -31.90 -6.27
N PHE A 324 -37.74 -31.70 -6.44
CA PHE A 324 -36.72 -32.69 -6.08
C PHE A 324 -36.18 -32.47 -4.67
N MET A 325 -35.65 -33.53 -4.04
CA MET A 325 -35.01 -33.48 -2.72
C MET A 325 -33.50 -33.29 -2.85
N ILE A 326 -32.92 -32.43 -2.01
CA ILE A 326 -31.48 -32.23 -1.88
C ILE A 326 -31.06 -32.69 -0.49
N SER A 327 -30.05 -33.56 -0.43
CA SER A 327 -29.51 -34.07 0.84
C SER A 327 -28.71 -33.00 1.59
N GLU A 328 -28.58 -33.15 2.92
CA GLU A 328 -27.75 -32.24 3.72
C GLU A 328 -26.28 -32.25 3.32
N GLN A 329 -25.77 -33.38 2.82
CA GLN A 329 -24.41 -33.49 2.33
C GLN A 329 -24.19 -32.64 1.07
N GLU A 330 -25.09 -32.73 0.09
CA GLU A 330 -25.03 -31.92 -1.13
C GLU A 330 -25.11 -30.42 -0.81
N LYS A 331 -25.93 -30.02 0.17
CA LYS A 331 -25.98 -28.62 0.63
C LYS A 331 -24.64 -28.17 1.20
N GLN A 332 -24.02 -28.96 2.08
CA GLN A 332 -22.71 -28.62 2.66
C GLN A 332 -21.60 -28.52 1.62
N GLU A 333 -21.56 -29.45 0.67
CA GLU A 333 -20.59 -29.42 -0.43
C GLU A 333 -20.72 -28.14 -1.27
N LEU A 334 -21.95 -27.72 -1.55
CA LEU A 334 -22.23 -26.54 -2.37
C LEU A 334 -21.95 -25.23 -1.62
N ILE A 335 -22.31 -25.14 -0.34
CA ILE A 335 -21.92 -24.01 0.53
C ILE A 335 -20.40 -23.90 0.61
N THR A 336 -19.70 -25.03 0.73
CA THR A 336 -18.23 -25.08 0.76
C THR A 336 -17.64 -24.62 -0.58
N SER A 337 -18.24 -25.01 -1.71
CA SER A 337 -17.84 -24.55 -3.05
C SER A 337 -17.98 -23.02 -3.18
N ILE A 338 -19.15 -22.49 -2.84
CA ILE A 338 -19.43 -21.04 -2.87
C ILE A 338 -18.46 -20.27 -1.97
N LEU A 339 -18.27 -20.74 -0.73
CA LEU A 339 -17.35 -20.13 0.23
C LEU A 339 -15.93 -20.09 -0.32
N ASN A 340 -15.43 -21.20 -0.87
CA ASN A 340 -14.10 -21.25 -1.47
C ASN A 340 -13.97 -20.30 -2.67
N ARG A 341 -15.01 -20.17 -3.50
CA ARG A 341 -15.00 -19.25 -4.64
C ARG A 341 -14.90 -17.80 -4.17
N ILE A 342 -15.70 -17.40 -3.17
CA ILE A 342 -15.68 -16.04 -2.59
C ILE A 342 -14.35 -15.75 -1.88
N LEU A 343 -13.82 -16.68 -1.08
CA LEU A 343 -12.56 -16.47 -0.36
C LEU A 343 -11.35 -16.32 -1.30
N ASN A 344 -11.41 -16.93 -2.48
CA ASN A 344 -10.35 -16.86 -3.49
C ASN A 344 -10.48 -15.70 -4.47
N MET A 345 -11.56 -14.91 -4.40
CA MET A 345 -11.72 -13.68 -5.19
C MET A 345 -10.56 -12.72 -5.00
N LYS A 346 -10.16 -12.05 -6.09
CA LYS A 346 -9.14 -10.99 -6.10
C LYS A 346 -9.62 -9.75 -5.35
N LEU A 347 -10.92 -9.48 -5.34
CA LEU A 347 -11.55 -8.48 -4.50
C LEU A 347 -11.31 -8.74 -3.01
N ASN A 348 -11.28 -10.01 -2.58
CA ASN A 348 -10.95 -10.31 -1.20
C ASN A 348 -9.51 -9.85 -0.89
N ARG A 349 -8.58 -10.03 -1.83
CA ARG A 349 -7.18 -9.60 -1.70
C ARG A 349 -7.00 -8.08 -1.61
N TYR A 350 -7.90 -7.30 -2.20
CA TYR A 350 -7.91 -5.83 -2.11
C TYR A 350 -7.95 -5.32 -0.65
N PHE A 351 -8.73 -5.97 0.22
CA PHE A 351 -8.77 -5.58 1.63
C PHE A 351 -7.45 -5.83 2.36
N TYR A 352 -6.50 -6.51 1.72
CA TYR A 352 -5.18 -6.83 2.27
C TYR A 352 -4.00 -6.08 1.60
N ASN A 353 -4.27 -5.07 0.75
CA ASN A 353 -3.24 -4.35 -0.03
C ASN A 353 -2.12 -3.67 0.74
N SER A 354 -2.38 -3.28 1.99
CA SER A 354 -1.37 -2.65 2.82
C SER A 354 -1.81 -2.65 4.29
N PRO A 355 -0.88 -2.81 5.25
CA PRO A 355 -1.13 -2.55 6.65
C PRO A 355 -1.74 -1.16 6.91
N HIS A 356 -1.52 -0.20 6.01
CA HIS A 356 -2.00 1.17 6.17
C HIS A 356 -3.53 1.29 6.22
N TYR A 357 -4.25 0.44 5.47
CA TYR A 357 -5.72 0.40 5.49
C TYR A 357 -6.25 -0.23 6.78
N PHE A 358 -5.56 -1.23 7.32
CA PHE A 358 -5.90 -1.86 8.60
C PHE A 358 -5.58 -1.02 9.83
N LEU A 359 -4.53 -0.18 9.77
CA LEU A 359 -4.12 0.65 10.89
C LEU A 359 -4.98 1.90 11.07
N LYS A 360 -5.65 2.37 10.01
CA LYS A 360 -6.45 3.61 10.03
C LYS A 360 -7.92 3.41 10.37
N ALA A 361 -8.50 2.23 10.14
CA ALA A 361 -9.92 1.97 10.36
C ALA A 361 -10.17 1.00 11.52
N GLN A 362 -11.29 1.16 12.21
CA GLN A 362 -11.69 0.19 13.23
C GLN A 362 -11.98 -1.14 12.55
N THR A 363 -11.44 -2.25 13.09
CA THR A 363 -11.57 -3.60 12.51
C THR A 363 -13.01 -3.97 12.13
N LYS A 364 -13.99 -3.51 12.92
CA LYS A 364 -15.42 -3.70 12.67
C LYS A 364 -15.90 -3.02 11.38
N GLN A 365 -15.47 -1.79 11.11
CA GLN A 365 -15.86 -1.04 9.92
C GLN A 365 -15.28 -1.66 8.64
N ILE A 366 -14.02 -2.12 8.69
CA ILE A 366 -13.39 -2.81 7.56
C ILE A 366 -14.15 -4.10 7.25
N LEU A 367 -14.47 -4.88 8.29
CA LEU A 367 -15.25 -6.11 8.15
C LEU A 367 -16.64 -5.85 7.55
N GLU A 368 -17.38 -4.86 8.07
CA GLU A 368 -18.71 -4.49 7.54
C GLU A 368 -18.63 -4.08 6.07
N TYR A 369 -17.64 -3.28 5.69
CA TYR A 369 -17.46 -2.85 4.31
C TYR A 369 -17.08 -4.02 3.38
N GLN A 370 -16.19 -4.90 3.82
CA GLN A 370 -15.80 -6.10 3.08
C GLN A 370 -17.01 -7.02 2.85
N LEU A 371 -17.83 -7.23 3.88
CA LEU A 371 -19.08 -8.00 3.78
C LEU A 371 -20.06 -7.34 2.79
N ASN A 372 -20.24 -6.02 2.86
CA ASN A 372 -21.12 -5.29 1.95
C ASN A 372 -20.63 -5.37 0.50
N SER A 373 -19.33 -5.20 0.26
CA SER A 373 -18.73 -5.27 -1.08
C SER A 373 -18.89 -6.65 -1.71
N LEU A 374 -18.86 -7.70 -0.89
CA LEU A 374 -19.00 -9.08 -1.34
C LEU A 374 -20.45 -9.55 -1.44
N SER A 375 -21.41 -8.86 -0.81
CA SER A 375 -22.83 -9.29 -0.79
C SER A 375 -23.45 -9.51 -2.18
N LYS A 376 -23.11 -8.64 -3.16
CA LYS A 376 -23.55 -8.77 -4.55
C LYS A 376 -22.95 -10.02 -5.20
N TYR A 377 -21.65 -10.25 -5.01
CA TYR A 377 -20.95 -11.40 -5.57
C TYR A 377 -21.39 -12.70 -4.91
N SER A 378 -21.61 -12.69 -3.60
CA SER A 378 -22.08 -13.85 -2.86
C SER A 378 -23.45 -14.29 -3.34
N GLN A 379 -24.37 -13.34 -3.57
CA GLN A 379 -25.68 -13.66 -4.12
C GLN A 379 -25.58 -14.23 -5.55
N LEU A 380 -24.82 -13.57 -6.43
CA LEU A 380 -24.65 -14.02 -7.82
C LEU A 380 -24.05 -15.43 -7.89
N ILE A 381 -22.94 -15.68 -7.19
CA ILE A 381 -22.28 -16.99 -7.15
C ILE A 381 -23.23 -18.04 -6.56
N THR A 382 -23.95 -17.71 -5.49
CA THR A 382 -24.91 -18.65 -4.88
C THR A 382 -26.01 -19.02 -5.86
N THR A 383 -26.56 -18.06 -6.62
CA THR A 383 -27.57 -18.33 -7.64
C THR A 383 -27.02 -19.25 -8.73
N GLU A 384 -25.85 -18.94 -9.30
CA GLU A 384 -25.21 -19.76 -10.34
C GLU A 384 -25.00 -21.21 -9.89
N GLU A 385 -24.45 -21.40 -8.69
CA GLU A 385 -24.14 -22.75 -8.16
C GLU A 385 -25.43 -23.54 -7.85
N VAL A 386 -26.49 -22.87 -7.36
CA VAL A 386 -27.79 -23.50 -7.19
C VAL A 386 -28.38 -23.90 -8.55
N GLU A 387 -28.38 -23.01 -9.55
CA GLU A 387 -28.89 -23.32 -10.89
C GLU A 387 -28.17 -24.50 -11.53
N LEU A 388 -26.84 -24.57 -11.41
CA LEU A 388 -26.04 -25.70 -11.87
C LEU A 388 -26.48 -27.02 -11.22
N LEU A 389 -26.74 -27.01 -9.90
CA LEU A 389 -27.26 -28.18 -9.20
C LEU A 389 -28.62 -28.62 -9.75
N ILE A 390 -29.54 -27.67 -9.99
CA ILE A 390 -30.86 -27.96 -10.56
C ILE A 390 -30.72 -28.60 -11.94
N HIS A 391 -29.85 -28.05 -12.79
CA HIS A 391 -29.59 -28.60 -14.12
C HIS A 391 -29.02 -30.02 -14.05
N GLN A 392 -28.08 -30.26 -13.14
CA GLN A 392 -27.52 -31.60 -12.92
C GLN A 392 -28.60 -32.60 -12.49
N LYS A 393 -29.48 -32.22 -11.55
CA LYS A 393 -30.58 -33.08 -11.10
C LYS A 393 -31.57 -33.40 -12.21
N ASN A 394 -31.90 -32.42 -13.04
CA ASN A 394 -32.76 -32.64 -14.20
C ASN A 394 -32.12 -33.61 -15.20
N TYR A 395 -30.80 -33.50 -15.43
CA TYR A 395 -30.07 -34.42 -16.29
C TYR A 395 -30.04 -35.85 -15.72
N GLU A 396 -29.77 -36.01 -14.43
CA GLU A 396 -29.81 -37.31 -13.73
C GLU A 396 -31.19 -37.98 -13.86
N LEU A 397 -32.27 -37.22 -13.71
CA LEU A 397 -33.64 -37.69 -13.91
C LEU A 397 -33.89 -38.13 -15.35
N ILE A 398 -33.45 -37.37 -16.36
CA ILE A 398 -33.60 -37.74 -17.77
C ILE A 398 -32.86 -39.06 -18.05
N GLN A 399 -31.64 -39.23 -17.53
CA GLN A 399 -30.86 -40.45 -17.69
C GLN A 399 -31.48 -41.68 -17.01
N GLN A 400 -32.33 -41.49 -15.99
CA GLN A 400 -33.08 -42.58 -15.37
C GLN A 400 -34.34 -42.98 -16.15
N ILE A 401 -34.82 -42.11 -17.04
CA ILE A 401 -36.02 -42.33 -17.86
C ILE A 401 -35.67 -42.98 -19.21
N ILE A 402 -34.48 -42.70 -19.74
CA ILE A 402 -33.89 -43.34 -20.93
C ILE A 402 -33.34 -44.71 -20.54
#